data_AF-A0A7C5UJA1-F1
#
_entry.id   AF-A0A7C5UJA1-F1
#
_cell.length_a   1.000
_cell.length_b   1.000
_cell.length_c   1.000
_cell.angle_alpha   90.00
_cell.angle_beta   90.00
_cell.angle_gamma   90.00
#
_symmetry.space_group_name_H-M   'P 1'
#
loop_
_entity.id
_entity.type
_entity.pdbx_description
1 polymer ?
#
loop_
_entity_poly.entity_id
_entity_poly.type
_entity_poly.pdbx_seq_one_letter_code
_entity_poly.pdbx_strand_id
1 'polypeptide(L)'
;MINNPRFGYLTFERAYNQGTNPVPTDQWVSEDIIGSDYKLWAGRTLGFGDPNVNINDVLKPVSEWKQLIGDWLVVSVSAGIGSGWVGEFAGAVDNITFGFNNRFTTYNFEVVPEPASLLALGSGAVGVLALRRRRRA
;
A
#
# COMPACT_ATOMS: atom_id res chain seq x y z
N MET A 1 2.23 -10.63 -34.95
CA MET A 1 2.21 -11.56 -33.82
C MET A 1 1.76 -10.78 -32.59
N ILE A 2 0.54 -11.01 -32.13
CA ILE A 2 0.00 -10.46 -30.88
C ILE A 2 0.03 -11.63 -29.88
N ASN A 3 0.50 -11.38 -28.65
CA ASN A 3 0.36 -12.19 -27.41
C ASN A 3 1.68 -12.37 -26.64
N ASN A 4 2.09 -11.33 -25.93
CA ASN A 4 2.63 -11.56 -24.59
C ASN A 4 2.04 -10.47 -23.69
N PRO A 5 1.12 -10.79 -22.76
CA PRO A 5 0.67 -9.80 -21.79
C PRO A 5 1.90 -9.36 -20.99
N ARG A 6 2.30 -8.10 -21.17
CA ARG A 6 3.41 -7.52 -20.43
C ARG A 6 2.92 -7.29 -19.01
N PHE A 7 3.44 -8.03 -18.04
CA PHE A 7 3.20 -7.76 -16.63
C PHE A 7 4.23 -6.73 -16.13
N GLY A 8 3.79 -5.81 -15.29
CA GLY A 8 4.68 -4.82 -14.70
C GLY A 8 3.94 -3.94 -13.71
N TYR A 9 4.65 -2.96 -13.19
CA TYR A 9 4.17 -2.06 -12.16
C TYR A 9 4.13 -0.63 -12.67
N LEU A 10 3.05 0.05 -12.33
CA LEU A 10 3.07 1.49 -12.16
C LEU A 10 3.35 1.74 -10.68
N THR A 11 4.48 2.37 -10.39
CA THR A 11 4.96 2.55 -9.03
C THR A 11 4.88 4.01 -8.65
N PHE A 12 4.25 4.28 -7.51
CA PHE A 12 4.26 5.60 -6.88
C PHE A 12 5.37 5.66 -5.85
N GLU A 13 6.17 6.74 -5.87
CA GLU A 13 7.12 7.05 -4.82
C GLU A 13 7.08 8.55 -4.51
N ARG A 14 6.95 8.89 -3.22
CA ARG A 14 6.94 10.29 -2.77
C ARG A 14 8.24 11.02 -3.11
N ALA A 15 9.37 10.31 -3.11
CA ALA A 15 10.68 10.86 -3.47
C ALA A 15 10.73 11.44 -4.89
N TYR A 16 10.00 10.87 -5.85
CA TYR A 16 9.97 11.32 -7.24
C TYR A 16 8.88 12.37 -7.55
N ASN A 17 8.03 12.70 -6.58
CA ASN A 17 6.84 13.50 -6.84
C ASN A 17 6.95 14.95 -6.36
N GLN A 18 7.06 15.19 -5.05
CA GLN A 18 7.03 16.56 -4.52
C GLN A 18 8.42 17.17 -4.31
N GLY A 19 9.46 16.60 -4.92
CA GLY A 19 10.85 16.96 -4.56
C GLY A 19 11.13 16.71 -3.08
N THR A 20 10.35 15.83 -2.46
CA THR A 20 10.39 15.51 -1.04
C THR A 20 11.68 14.77 -0.72
N ASN A 21 12.67 15.51 -0.24
CA ASN A 21 13.91 14.98 0.30
C ASN A 21 14.32 15.80 1.54
N PRO A 22 14.26 15.23 2.75
CA PRO A 22 13.94 13.83 3.05
C PRO A 22 12.44 13.53 2.90
N VAL A 23 12.11 12.26 2.63
CA VAL A 23 10.74 11.76 2.82
C VAL A 23 10.42 11.86 4.31
N PRO A 24 9.26 12.41 4.73
CA PRO A 24 8.94 12.58 6.14
C PRO A 24 8.95 11.25 6.90
N THR A 25 9.60 11.22 8.06
CA THR A 25 9.59 10.09 9.00
C THR A 25 8.75 10.42 10.23
N ASP A 26 8.43 9.40 11.03
CA ASP A 26 7.79 9.51 12.36
C ASP A 26 6.42 10.21 12.36
N GLN A 27 5.70 10.14 11.24
CA GLN A 27 4.36 10.71 11.10
C GLN A 27 3.51 9.91 10.11
N TRP A 28 2.20 9.93 10.33
CA TRP A 28 1.22 9.41 9.36
C TRP A 28 1.08 10.38 8.20
N VAL A 29 1.09 9.85 6.97
CA VAL A 29 0.86 10.66 5.77
C VAL A 29 -0.20 9.99 4.90
N SER A 30 -1.12 10.80 4.39
CA SER A 30 -2.19 10.39 3.48
C SER A 30 -2.01 11.04 2.12
N GLU A 31 -2.16 10.26 1.05
CA GLU A 31 -2.01 10.74 -0.33
C GLU A 31 -3.12 10.15 -1.21
N ASP A 32 -3.88 11.03 -1.87
CA ASP A 32 -4.74 10.64 -2.98
C ASP A 32 -3.93 10.75 -4.29
N ILE A 33 -3.29 9.64 -4.65
CA ILE A 33 -2.44 9.52 -5.84
C ILE A 33 -3.26 9.64 -7.14
N ILE A 34 -4.55 9.30 -7.10
CA ILE A 34 -5.39 9.24 -8.30
C ILE A 34 -6.06 10.60 -8.57
N GLY A 35 -6.44 11.32 -7.51
CA GLY A 35 -7.09 12.63 -7.59
C GLY A 35 -6.15 13.84 -7.67
N SER A 36 -4.84 13.64 -7.51
CA SER A 36 -3.83 14.71 -7.55
C SER A 36 -2.93 14.63 -8.80
N ASP A 37 -2.04 15.61 -8.99
CA ASP A 37 -1.02 15.61 -10.07
C ASP A 37 0.19 14.70 -9.78
N TYR A 38 0.01 13.70 -8.92
CA TYR A 38 1.03 12.70 -8.64
C TYR A 38 1.31 11.83 -9.87
N LYS A 39 2.58 11.51 -10.05
CA LYS A 39 3.11 10.69 -11.13
C LYS A 39 3.49 9.32 -10.62
N LEU A 40 3.20 8.31 -11.44
CA LEU A 40 3.66 6.94 -11.27
C LEU A 40 4.68 6.65 -12.36
N TRP A 41 5.71 5.90 -12.02
CA TRP A 41 6.68 5.45 -13.01
C TRP A 41 6.43 4.01 -13.47
N ALA A 42 6.64 3.77 -14.76
CA ALA A 42 6.52 2.44 -15.35
C ALA A 42 7.84 1.68 -15.29
N GLY A 43 7.79 0.43 -14.82
CA GLY A 43 8.92 -0.48 -14.94
C GLY A 43 9.22 -0.85 -16.39
N ARG A 44 10.48 -1.20 -16.67
CA ARG A 44 10.95 -1.59 -18.02
C ARG A 44 10.10 -2.68 -18.68
N THR A 45 9.53 -3.59 -17.89
CA THR A 45 8.74 -4.72 -18.39
C THR A 45 7.44 -4.29 -19.08
N LEU A 46 6.91 -3.10 -18.78
CA LEU A 46 5.76 -2.52 -19.48
C LEU A 46 6.14 -2.06 -20.90
N GLY A 47 7.41 -1.72 -21.11
CA GLY A 47 8.00 -1.35 -22.38
C GLY A 47 7.56 0.00 -22.92
N PHE A 48 7.30 0.94 -22.02
CA PHE A 48 7.20 2.38 -22.30
C PHE A 48 8.57 3.09 -22.28
N GLY A 49 9.61 2.42 -21.78
CA GLY A 49 10.96 2.96 -21.62
C GLY A 49 11.71 2.21 -20.53
N ASP A 50 12.90 2.70 -20.15
CA ASP A 50 13.68 2.20 -19.02
C ASP A 50 13.87 3.32 -18.00
N PRO A 51 13.33 3.20 -16.76
CA PRO A 51 13.48 4.23 -15.73
C PRO A 51 14.94 4.51 -15.36
N ASN A 52 15.87 3.57 -15.59
CA ASN A 52 17.30 3.76 -15.31
C ASN A 52 18.02 4.55 -16.42
N VAL A 53 17.41 4.68 -17.61
CA VAL A 53 17.97 5.48 -18.72
C VAL A 53 17.44 6.90 -18.63
N ASN A 54 16.13 7.06 -18.50
CA ASN A 54 15.49 8.36 -18.36
C ASN A 54 14.13 8.20 -17.67
N ILE A 55 14.08 8.55 -16.39
CA ILE A 55 12.86 8.49 -15.59
C ILE A 55 11.73 9.34 -16.18
N ASN A 56 12.04 10.45 -16.86
CA ASN A 56 11.02 11.35 -17.42
C ASN A 56 10.23 10.72 -18.57
N ASP A 57 10.79 9.72 -19.26
CA ASP A 57 10.09 9.00 -20.33
C ASP A 57 8.98 8.12 -19.76
N VAL A 58 9.13 7.70 -18.50
CA VAL A 58 8.27 6.72 -17.85
C VAL A 58 7.63 7.22 -16.57
N LEU A 59 7.75 8.50 -16.19
CA LEU A 59 7.14 9.08 -14.98
C LEU A 59 6.00 10.02 -15.37
N LYS A 60 4.75 9.57 -15.20
CA LYS A 60 3.56 10.23 -15.77
C LYS A 60 2.38 10.21 -14.79
N PRO A 61 1.48 11.21 -14.85
CA PRO A 61 0.25 11.20 -14.04
C PRO A 61 -0.68 10.06 -14.48
N VAL A 62 -1.58 9.64 -13.58
CA VAL A 62 -2.55 8.58 -13.85
C VAL A 62 -3.42 8.89 -15.08
N SER A 63 -3.76 10.16 -15.29
CA SER A 63 -4.55 10.61 -16.44
C SER A 63 -3.87 10.30 -17.79
N GLU A 64 -2.55 10.48 -17.88
CA GLU A 64 -1.76 10.15 -19.08
C GLU A 64 -1.61 8.63 -19.22
N TRP A 65 -1.38 7.91 -18.11
CA TRP A 65 -1.32 6.45 -18.14
C TRP A 65 -2.59 5.82 -18.66
N LYS A 66 -3.76 6.32 -18.26
CA LYS A 66 -5.05 5.85 -18.77
C LYS A 66 -5.17 5.98 -20.29
N GLN A 67 -4.54 7.00 -20.89
CA GLN A 67 -4.53 7.17 -22.35
C GLN A 67 -3.54 6.22 -23.05
N LEU A 68 -2.37 5.98 -22.44
CA LEU A 68 -1.31 5.16 -23.04
C LEU A 68 -1.55 3.66 -22.91
N ILE A 69 -2.08 3.23 -21.77
CA ILE A 69 -2.19 1.83 -21.40
C ILE A 69 -3.45 1.21 -22.05
N GLY A 70 -4.54 1.95 -22.17
CA GLY A 70 -5.79 1.40 -22.75
C GLY A 70 -6.37 0.27 -21.87
N ASP A 71 -6.61 -0.90 -22.46
CA ASP A 71 -7.35 -2.01 -21.85
C ASP A 71 -6.47 -2.96 -21.02
N TRP A 72 -5.82 -2.46 -19.97
CA TRP A 72 -5.05 -3.32 -19.07
C TRP A 72 -5.83 -3.69 -17.83
N LEU A 73 -5.53 -4.89 -17.31
CA LEU A 73 -6.09 -5.38 -16.07
C LEU A 73 -5.19 -5.02 -14.90
N VAL A 74 -5.75 -4.34 -13.90
CA VAL A 74 -5.09 -4.20 -12.59
C VAL A 74 -5.34 -5.48 -11.81
N VAL A 75 -4.29 -6.27 -11.60
CA VAL A 75 -4.37 -7.57 -10.92
C VAL A 75 -4.09 -7.49 -9.42
N SER A 76 -3.33 -6.48 -8.98
CA SER A 76 -2.98 -6.29 -7.58
C SER A 76 -2.62 -4.84 -7.28
N VAL A 77 -2.76 -4.48 -6.01
CA VAL A 77 -2.18 -3.29 -5.41
C VAL A 77 -1.19 -3.78 -4.36
N SER A 78 0.05 -3.29 -4.43
CA SER A 78 1.12 -3.63 -3.49
C SER A 78 1.67 -2.36 -2.87
N ALA A 79 1.98 -2.43 -1.57
CA ALA A 79 2.60 -1.35 -0.83
C ALA A 79 3.99 -1.78 -0.33
N GLY A 80 4.90 -0.82 -0.17
CA GLY A 80 6.29 -1.09 0.19
C GLY A 80 7.19 -1.48 -1.00
N ILE A 81 6.69 -1.37 -2.23
CA ILE A 81 7.50 -1.51 -3.45
C ILE A 81 8.01 -0.12 -3.85
N GLY A 82 9.30 -0.02 -4.19
CA GLY A 82 9.91 1.22 -4.65
C GLY A 82 11.18 0.95 -5.46
N SER A 83 11.82 2.01 -5.90
CA SER A 83 13.05 2.00 -6.70
C SER A 83 14.29 1.56 -5.90
N GLY A 84 14.27 1.74 -4.59
CA GLY A 84 15.46 1.60 -3.73
C GLY A 84 16.42 2.80 -3.80
N TRP A 85 16.12 3.83 -4.61
CA TRP A 85 17.01 4.97 -4.86
C TRP A 85 17.38 5.76 -3.60
N VAL A 86 16.41 5.96 -2.70
CA VAL A 86 16.60 6.62 -1.40
C VAL A 86 16.59 5.63 -0.23
N GLY A 87 16.91 4.37 -0.50
CA GLY A 87 16.83 3.28 0.46
C GLY A 87 15.56 2.44 0.33
N GLU A 88 15.42 1.45 1.20
CA GLU A 88 14.26 0.57 1.25
C GLU A 88 13.10 1.23 1.98
N PHE A 89 11.86 0.90 1.58
CA PHE A 89 10.69 1.33 2.32
C PHE A 89 10.69 0.68 3.71
N ALA A 90 10.76 1.50 4.75
CA ALA A 90 10.66 1.08 6.14
C ALA A 90 9.55 1.90 6.82
N GLY A 91 8.37 1.33 6.92
CA GLY A 91 7.22 1.99 7.55
C GLY A 91 6.00 1.08 7.64
N ALA A 92 5.05 1.49 8.47
CA ALA A 92 3.72 0.89 8.49
C ALA A 92 2.87 1.48 7.35
N VAL A 93 2.05 0.64 6.73
CA VAL A 93 1.02 1.08 5.78
C VAL A 93 -0.32 0.70 6.37
N ASP A 94 -1.22 1.67 6.45
CA ASP A 94 -2.59 1.47 6.87
C ASP A 94 -3.57 2.17 5.90
N ASN A 95 -4.81 1.68 5.87
CA ASN A 95 -5.94 2.22 5.12
C ASN A 95 -5.67 2.49 3.64
N ILE A 96 -5.44 1.44 2.86
CA ILE A 96 -5.37 1.55 1.39
C ILE A 96 -6.80 1.58 0.84
N THR A 97 -7.17 2.68 0.17
CA THR A 97 -8.44 2.77 -0.55
C THR A 97 -8.19 2.80 -2.05
N PHE A 98 -8.81 1.89 -2.79
CA PHE A 98 -8.76 1.92 -4.25
C PHE A 98 -10.04 1.34 -4.86
N GLY A 99 -10.24 1.61 -6.16
CA GLY A 99 -11.34 1.06 -6.91
C GLY A 99 -11.57 1.70 -8.26
N PHE A 100 -12.65 1.31 -8.93
CA PHE A 100 -12.95 1.64 -10.31
C PHE A 100 -14.41 2.07 -10.44
N ASN A 101 -14.70 2.94 -11.42
CA ASN A 101 -16.06 3.38 -11.75
C ASN A 101 -16.85 3.87 -10.51
N ASN A 102 -16.20 4.69 -9.68
CA ASN A 102 -16.75 5.26 -8.44
C ASN A 102 -17.15 4.23 -7.36
N ARG A 103 -16.65 2.99 -7.46
CA ARG A 103 -16.77 1.99 -6.40
C ARG A 103 -15.39 1.75 -5.80
N PHE A 104 -15.29 1.87 -4.49
CA PHE A 104 -14.01 1.80 -3.77
C PHE A 104 -14.13 0.83 -2.60
N THR A 105 -13.01 0.19 -2.27
CA THR A 105 -12.86 -0.63 -1.06
C THR A 105 -11.69 -0.08 -0.27
N THR A 106 -11.89 0.07 1.05
CA THR A 106 -10.83 0.42 1.99
C THR A 106 -10.35 -0.84 2.69
N TYR A 107 -9.04 -1.08 2.65
CA TYR A 107 -8.36 -2.16 3.33
C TYR A 107 -7.57 -1.57 4.50
N ASN A 108 -8.02 -1.86 5.72
CA ASN A 108 -7.37 -1.47 6.97
C ASN A 108 -6.43 -2.61 7.41
N PHE A 109 -5.18 -2.26 7.73
CA PHE A 109 -4.12 -3.20 8.12
C PHE A 109 -3.68 -3.02 9.58
N GLU A 110 -4.35 -2.16 10.36
CA GLU A 110 -4.17 -2.11 11.80
C GLU A 110 -4.55 -3.45 12.43
N VAL A 111 -3.64 -3.94 13.28
CA VAL A 111 -3.94 -5.06 14.17
C VAL A 111 -4.87 -4.53 15.24
N VAL A 112 -6.18 -4.75 15.08
CA VAL A 112 -7.15 -4.47 16.13
C VAL A 112 -6.91 -5.47 17.26
N PRO A 113 -6.56 -5.04 18.49
CA PRO A 113 -6.46 -5.95 19.62
C PRO A 113 -7.82 -6.59 19.83
N GLU A 114 -7.93 -7.91 19.73
CA GLU A 114 -9.20 -8.59 19.91
C GLU A 114 -9.71 -8.35 21.35
N PRO A 115 -10.81 -7.61 21.54
CA PRO A 115 -11.32 -7.32 22.90
C PRO A 115 -11.72 -8.60 23.63
N ALA A 116 -12.11 -9.63 22.87
CA ALA A 116 -12.53 -10.93 23.37
C ALA A 116 -11.39 -11.69 24.05
N SER A 117 -10.15 -11.57 23.57
CA SER A 117 -9.01 -12.27 24.15
C SER A 117 -8.70 -11.78 25.57
N LEU A 118 -8.80 -10.48 25.81
CA LEU A 118 -8.63 -9.89 27.14
C LEU A 118 -9.79 -10.25 28.09
N LEU A 119 -11.02 -10.26 27.58
CA LEU A 119 -12.20 -10.68 28.36
C LEU A 119 -12.18 -12.17 28.71
N ALA A 120 -11.74 -13.03 27.80
CA ALA A 120 -11.60 -14.47 28.03
C ALA A 120 -10.50 -14.78 29.06
N LEU A 121 -9.35 -14.12 28.96
CA LEU A 121 -8.29 -14.23 29.96
C LEU A 121 -8.75 -13.74 31.34
N GLY A 122 -9.41 -12.58 31.39
CA GLY A 122 -9.91 -12.00 32.64
C GLY A 122 -10.96 -12.88 33.31
N SER A 123 -11.97 -13.34 32.57
CA SER A 123 -13.03 -14.20 33.09
C SER A 123 -12.52 -15.58 33.49
N GLY A 124 -11.59 -16.16 32.71
CA GLY A 124 -10.93 -17.43 33.05
C GLY A 124 -10.13 -17.34 34.35
N ALA A 125 -9.34 -16.27 34.53
CA ALA A 125 -8.57 -16.04 35.75
C ALA A 125 -9.47 -15.88 36.98
N VAL A 126 -10.55 -15.10 36.86
CA VAL A 126 -11.55 -14.94 37.94
C VAL A 126 -12.23 -16.27 38.28
N GLY A 127 -12.58 -17.07 37.27
CA GLY A 127 -13.16 -18.40 37.46
C GLY A 127 -12.24 -19.35 38.23
N VAL A 128 -10.95 -19.39 37.88
CA VAL A 128 -9.93 -20.21 38.57
C VAL A 128 -9.74 -19.76 40.01
N LEU A 129 -9.69 -18.45 40.26
CA LEU A 129 -9.58 -17.90 41.62
C LEU A 129 -10.80 -18.21 42.48
N ALA A 130 -12.01 -18.11 41.91
CA ALA A 130 -13.25 -18.46 42.60
C ALA A 130 -13.31 -19.96 42.95
N LEU A 131 -12.91 -20.84 42.03
CA LEU A 131 -12.80 -22.29 42.26
C LEU A 131 -11.78 -22.62 43.35
N ARG A 132 -10.62 -21.95 43.37
CA ARG A 132 -9.60 -22.12 44.41
C ARG A 132 -10.11 -21.71 45.80
N ARG A 133 -10.88 -20.63 45.91
CA ARG A 133 -11.48 -20.20 47.19
C ARG A 133 -12.48 -21.22 47.73
N ARG A 134 -13.32 -21.79 46.86
CA ARG A 134 -14.31 -22.81 47.24
C ARG A 134 -13.69 -24.13 47.73
N ARG A 135 -12.50 -24.49 47.27
CA ARG A 135 -11.80 -25.72 47.70
C ARG A 135 -11.03 -25.56 49.01
N ARG A 136 -10.87 -24.33 49.53
CA ARG A 136 -10.15 -24.05 50.79
C ARG A 136 -11.08 -23.73 51.96
N ALA A 137 -12.38 -23.58 51.72
CA ALA A 137 -13.43 -23.50 52.73
C ALA A 137 -14.06 -24.88 52.90
#